data_AF-F4KP15-F1
#
_entry.id   AF-F4KP15-F1
#
_cell.length_a   1.000
_cell.length_b   1.000
_cell.length_c   1.000
_cell.angle_alpha   90.00
_cell.angle_beta   90.00
_cell.angle_gamma   90.00
#
_symmetry.space_group_name_H-M   'P 1'
#
loop_
_entity.id
_entity.type
_entity.pdbx_description
1 polymer ?
#
loop_
_entity_poly.entity_id
_entity_poly.type
_entity_poly.pdbx_seq_one_letter_code
_entity_poly.pdbx_strand_id
1 'polypeptide(L)'
;MVGKTAQLTVTVEPADTKYTFESANADIATVSDKGVITGVKIGKTVISVKAGNVTKTADVEVIEAGTMDESRYAGKDNASEFIAPFYIAEQPKIEEQIDLIKVANEAKGWQFKEVATFEKGDKAAVFMAPNDGNKYTDKRFGSQLSYFFIPGKKEESFMAFFSKTFSEKDPVAAAVDGDAEMKESLESVLTLYGFSDNIGSTKLDNGKPVFVGVNTKQFPEGPYQAVLFSNKGKSGYSIVIMIKLIESDQQSAQSVTLNLNKISSLEKLSNR
;
A
#
# COMPACT_ATOMS: atom_id res chain seq x y z
N MET A 1 3.27 -10.16 14.59
CA MET A 1 3.79 -9.41 15.77
C MET A 1 3.76 -10.30 17.00
N VAL A 2 4.58 -10.03 18.01
CA VAL A 2 4.56 -10.77 19.29
C VAL A 2 3.17 -10.73 19.92
N GLY A 3 2.67 -11.90 20.36
CA GLY A 3 1.35 -12.07 20.99
C GLY A 3 0.15 -11.99 20.05
N LYS A 4 0.37 -11.73 18.75
CA LYS A 4 -0.69 -11.70 17.73
C LYS A 4 -0.79 -13.02 16.99
N THR A 5 -1.97 -13.28 16.43
CA THR A 5 -2.26 -14.49 15.67
C THR A 5 -2.56 -14.18 14.21
N ALA A 6 -2.31 -15.15 13.33
CA ALA A 6 -2.67 -15.11 11.92
C ALA A 6 -3.17 -16.48 11.45
N GLN A 7 -4.20 -16.54 10.62
CA GLN A 7 -4.76 -17.80 10.11
C GLN A 7 -4.12 -18.17 8.76
N LEU A 8 -3.63 -19.41 8.63
CA LEU A 8 -3.25 -19.96 7.34
C LEU A 8 -4.49 -20.44 6.58
N THR A 9 -4.57 -20.09 5.29
CA THR A 9 -5.54 -20.66 4.36
C THR A 9 -4.89 -21.84 3.63
N VAL A 10 -5.45 -23.04 3.81
CA VAL A 10 -4.96 -24.27 3.18
C VAL A 10 -6.05 -24.86 2.29
N THR A 11 -5.71 -25.10 1.02
CA THR A 11 -6.56 -25.82 0.06
C THR A 11 -5.85 -27.10 -0.37
N VAL A 12 -6.52 -28.23 -0.23
CA VAL A 12 -5.99 -29.55 -0.60
C VAL A 12 -6.88 -30.23 -1.64
N GLU A 13 -6.27 -31.00 -2.53
CA GLU A 13 -6.97 -31.83 -3.50
C GLU A 13 -6.38 -33.26 -3.46
N PRO A 14 -7.19 -34.31 -3.24
CA PRO A 14 -8.64 -34.31 -2.94
C PRO A 14 -9.01 -33.55 -1.66
N ALA A 15 -10.22 -32.99 -1.60
CA ALA A 15 -10.66 -32.09 -0.51
C ALA A 15 -10.59 -32.71 0.90
N ASP A 16 -10.73 -34.03 1.01
CA ASP A 16 -10.69 -34.77 2.29
C ASP A 16 -9.25 -35.18 2.72
N THR A 17 -8.23 -34.71 2.00
CA THR A 17 -6.84 -35.03 2.32
C THR A 17 -6.46 -34.44 3.67
N LYS A 18 -6.06 -35.29 4.62
CA LYS A 18 -5.55 -34.83 5.91
C LYS A 18 -4.21 -34.13 5.74
N TYR A 19 -4.02 -33.04 6.49
CA TYR A 19 -2.77 -32.32 6.54
C TYR A 19 -2.38 -31.98 7.98
N THR A 20 -1.08 -31.72 8.17
CA THR A 20 -0.50 -31.34 9.47
C THR A 20 0.36 -30.11 9.31
N PHE A 21 0.40 -29.28 10.37
CA PHE A 21 1.27 -28.12 10.46
C PHE A 21 2.45 -28.40 11.39
N GLU A 22 3.59 -27.78 11.09
CA GLU A 22 4.77 -27.83 11.93
C GLU A 22 5.47 -26.47 11.87
N SER A 23 5.92 -25.97 13.03
CA SER A 23 6.81 -24.81 13.09
C SER A 23 8.25 -25.29 13.17
N ALA A 24 9.12 -24.75 12.32
CA ALA A 24 10.55 -25.01 12.39
C ALA A 24 11.19 -24.47 13.68
N ASN A 25 10.56 -23.48 14.33
CA ASN A 25 10.99 -22.94 15.62
C ASN A 25 9.79 -22.36 16.40
N ALA A 26 9.29 -23.16 17.34
CA ALA A 26 8.14 -22.83 18.19
C ALA A 26 8.42 -21.68 19.18
N ASP A 27 9.68 -21.41 19.52
CA ASP A 27 10.05 -20.29 20.39
C ASP A 27 9.85 -18.94 19.71
N ILE A 28 9.86 -18.92 18.37
CA ILE A 28 9.59 -17.73 17.54
C ILE A 28 8.11 -17.64 17.22
N ALA A 29 7.52 -18.70 16.64
CA ALA A 29 6.09 -18.75 16.36
C ALA A 29 5.56 -20.18 16.44
N THR A 30 4.37 -20.34 17.03
CA THR A 30 3.67 -21.63 17.09
C THR A 30 2.57 -21.69 16.03
N VAL A 31 2.13 -22.90 15.70
CA VAL A 31 0.99 -23.14 14.81
C VAL A 31 0.08 -24.20 15.42
N SER A 32 -1.23 -23.93 15.44
CA SER A 32 -2.21 -24.91 15.90
C SER A 32 -2.52 -25.96 14.83
N ASP A 33 -3.20 -27.04 15.23
CA ASP A 33 -3.77 -28.05 14.31
C ASP A 33 -4.71 -27.46 13.25
N LYS A 34 -5.41 -26.37 13.60
CA LYS A 34 -6.26 -25.57 12.70
C LYS A 34 -5.52 -24.53 11.84
N GLY A 35 -4.18 -24.48 11.90
CA GLY A 35 -3.39 -23.52 11.12
C GLY A 35 -3.38 -22.09 11.66
N VAL A 36 -3.70 -21.88 12.95
CA VAL A 36 -3.58 -20.57 13.61
C VAL A 36 -2.14 -20.39 14.06
N ILE A 37 -1.44 -19.44 13.47
CA ILE A 37 -0.09 -19.02 13.85
C ILE A 37 -0.19 -18.09 15.06
N THR A 38 0.68 -18.26 16.06
CA THR A 38 0.85 -17.28 17.15
C THR A 38 2.30 -16.83 17.21
N GLY A 39 2.55 -15.52 17.15
CA GLY A 39 3.88 -14.95 17.34
C GLY A 39 4.30 -15.00 18.80
N VAL A 40 5.40 -15.68 19.12
CA VAL A 40 5.90 -15.87 20.49
C VAL A 40 7.03 -14.90 20.80
N LYS A 41 8.04 -14.84 19.94
CA LYS A 41 9.23 -14.00 20.12
C LYS A 41 9.69 -13.43 18.78
N ILE A 42 10.31 -12.25 18.83
CA ILE A 42 10.93 -11.61 17.67
C ILE A 42 11.89 -12.58 16.98
N GLY A 43 11.76 -12.70 15.66
CA GLY A 43 12.61 -13.55 14.84
C GLY A 43 11.91 -14.03 13.58
N LYS A 44 12.66 -14.77 12.76
CA LYS A 44 12.17 -15.42 11.54
C LYS A 44 12.11 -16.92 11.75
N THR A 45 11.01 -17.54 11.34
CA THR A 45 10.82 -18.98 11.34
C THR A 45 10.02 -19.41 10.11
N VAL A 46 9.93 -20.70 9.86
CA VAL A 46 9.17 -21.26 8.74
C VAL A 46 8.10 -22.18 9.29
N ILE A 47 6.89 -22.06 8.78
CA ILE A 47 5.79 -23.00 9.05
C ILE A 47 5.61 -23.89 7.84
N SER A 48 5.60 -25.20 8.07
CA SER A 48 5.40 -26.22 7.04
C SER A 48 4.00 -26.80 7.14
N VAL A 49 3.36 -27.04 6.00
CA VAL A 49 2.10 -27.78 5.86
C VAL A 49 2.37 -29.02 5.04
N LYS A 50 2.07 -30.20 5.59
CA LYS A 50 2.27 -31.49 4.92
C LYS A 50 0.93 -32.16 4.66
N ALA A 51 0.67 -32.53 3.39
CA ALA A 51 -0.50 -33.29 2.95
C ALA A 51 -0.02 -34.48 2.10
N GLY A 52 -0.08 -35.69 2.67
CA GLY A 52 0.52 -36.88 2.05
C GLY A 52 2.03 -36.69 1.79
N ASN A 53 2.41 -36.72 0.51
CA ASN A 53 3.80 -36.55 0.07
C ASN A 53 4.15 -35.10 -0.32
N VAL A 54 3.19 -34.18 -0.25
CA VAL A 54 3.39 -32.77 -0.61
C VAL A 54 3.67 -31.97 0.66
N THR A 55 4.70 -31.12 0.60
CA THR A 55 5.01 -30.14 1.65
C THR A 55 5.04 -28.74 1.03
N LYS A 56 4.38 -27.79 1.69
CA LYS A 56 4.43 -26.36 1.38
C LYS A 56 4.89 -25.59 2.61
N THR A 57 5.49 -24.43 2.42
CA THR A 57 6.03 -23.61 3.50
C THR A 57 5.49 -22.19 3.45
N ALA A 58 5.48 -21.55 4.62
CA ALA A 58 5.20 -20.13 4.79
C ALA A 58 6.28 -19.53 5.70
N ASP A 59 6.97 -18.49 5.20
CA ASP A 59 7.92 -17.73 6.00
C ASP A 59 7.15 -16.83 6.98
N VAL A 60 7.57 -16.85 8.24
CA VAL A 60 6.96 -16.08 9.32
C VAL A 60 8.01 -15.19 9.95
N GLU A 61 7.73 -13.89 9.92
CA GLU A 61 8.51 -12.89 10.65
C GLU A 61 7.68 -12.33 11.81
N VAL A 62 8.18 -12.53 13.03
CA VAL A 62 7.61 -11.95 14.23
C VAL A 62 8.40 -10.69 14.55
N ILE A 63 7.72 -9.55 14.52
CA ILE A 63 8.28 -8.25 14.87
C ILE A 63 7.67 -7.73 16.19
N GLU A 64 8.36 -6.78 16.80
CA GLU A 64 7.83 -5.97 17.88
C GLU A 64 7.03 -4.79 17.32
N ALA A 65 5.98 -4.37 18.03
CA ALA A 65 5.16 -3.23 17.62
C ALA A 65 5.93 -1.92 17.53
N GLY A 66 7.02 -1.78 18.27
CA GLY A 66 7.87 -0.58 18.27
C GLY A 66 9.02 -0.58 17.26
N THR A 67 9.26 -1.68 16.54
CA THR A 67 10.45 -1.85 15.67
C THR A 67 10.04 -2.05 14.21
N MET A 68 9.26 -1.12 13.68
CA MET A 68 8.86 -1.19 12.26
C MET A 68 10.08 -1.02 11.36
N ASP A 69 10.09 -1.73 10.23
CA ASP A 69 11.13 -1.56 9.21
C ASP A 69 10.97 -0.18 8.55
N GLU A 70 11.84 0.76 8.95
CA GLU A 70 11.84 2.12 8.43
C GLU A 70 12.06 2.18 6.91
N SER A 71 12.68 1.14 6.31
CA SER A 71 12.83 1.05 4.86
C SER A 71 11.51 0.78 4.13
N ARG A 72 10.41 0.44 4.83
CA ARG A 72 9.10 0.23 4.22
C ARG A 72 8.25 1.49 4.09
N TYR A 73 8.69 2.64 4.61
CA TYR A 73 7.88 3.86 4.55
C TYR A 73 8.15 4.66 3.27
N ALA A 74 7.09 5.14 2.64
CA ALA A 74 7.16 6.21 1.66
C ALA A 74 7.17 7.55 2.39
N GLY A 75 8.08 8.44 2.01
CA GLY A 75 8.34 9.69 2.71
C GLY A 75 9.40 9.52 3.80
N LYS A 76 10.40 10.40 3.85
CA LYS A 76 11.39 10.40 4.93
C LYS A 76 10.91 11.26 6.09
N ASP A 77 11.08 10.75 7.31
CA ASP A 77 10.87 11.55 8.53
C ASP A 77 11.71 12.83 8.48
N ASN A 78 11.12 13.95 8.90
CA ASN A 78 11.75 15.27 8.93
C ASN A 78 12.28 15.78 7.58
N ALA A 79 11.93 15.16 6.44
CA ALA A 79 12.21 15.73 5.12
C ALA A 79 11.58 17.11 4.96
N SER A 80 10.42 17.30 5.60
CA SER A 80 9.72 18.56 5.78
C SER A 80 8.62 18.39 6.83
N GLU A 81 8.19 19.47 7.49
CA GLU A 81 7.02 19.44 8.39
C GLU A 81 5.71 19.07 7.68
N PHE A 82 5.68 19.12 6.35
CA PHE A 82 4.54 18.78 5.51
C PHE A 82 4.48 17.30 5.12
N ILE A 83 5.58 16.55 5.25
CA ILE A 83 5.64 15.14 4.85
C ILE A 83 5.35 14.27 6.07
N ALA A 84 4.32 13.43 5.97
CA ALA A 84 4.05 12.39 6.94
C ALA A 84 4.31 11.04 6.28
N PRO A 85 5.35 10.30 6.71
CA PRO A 85 5.61 8.99 6.16
C PRO A 85 4.43 8.04 6.34
N PHE A 86 4.29 7.09 5.42
CA PHE A 86 3.29 6.03 5.52
C PHE A 86 3.83 4.71 5.00
N TYR A 87 3.28 3.63 5.53
CA TYR A 87 3.79 2.29 5.27
C TYR A 87 3.43 1.80 3.86
N ILE A 88 4.40 1.32 3.09
CA ILE A 88 4.15 0.62 1.84
C ILE A 88 3.97 -0.87 2.17
N ALA A 89 2.72 -1.33 2.08
CA ALA A 89 2.34 -2.72 2.29
C ALA A 89 2.88 -3.61 1.18
N GLU A 90 3.33 -4.81 1.55
CA GLU A 90 3.81 -5.81 0.60
C GLU A 90 2.64 -6.32 -0.23
N GLN A 91 2.76 -6.21 -1.55
CA GLN A 91 1.75 -6.74 -2.46
C GLN A 91 2.09 -8.16 -2.91
N PRO A 92 1.07 -9.03 -3.09
CA PRO A 92 -0.37 -8.73 -3.03
C PRO A 92 -1.01 -8.87 -1.63
N LYS A 93 -0.22 -8.87 -0.55
CA LYS A 93 -0.62 -9.28 0.81
C LYS A 93 -1.26 -8.19 1.69
N ILE A 94 -1.94 -7.21 1.08
CA ILE A 94 -2.49 -6.06 1.83
C ILE A 94 -3.51 -6.52 2.89
N GLU A 95 -4.41 -7.44 2.53
CA GLU A 95 -5.47 -7.94 3.43
C GLU A 95 -4.87 -8.64 4.66
N GLU A 96 -3.81 -9.41 4.47
CA GLU A 96 -3.12 -10.14 5.53
C GLU A 96 -2.29 -9.22 6.44
N GLN A 97 -1.92 -8.04 5.95
CA GLN A 97 -1.06 -7.08 6.65
C GLN A 97 -1.84 -5.98 7.37
N ILE A 98 -3.18 -6.01 7.45
CA ILE A 98 -4.00 -4.92 8.03
C ILE A 98 -3.55 -4.52 9.45
N ASP A 99 -3.29 -5.48 10.33
CA ASP A 99 -2.83 -5.19 11.70
C ASP A 99 -1.44 -4.51 11.72
N LEU A 100 -0.54 -4.95 10.84
CA LEU A 100 0.79 -4.34 10.67
C LEU A 100 0.68 -2.91 10.12
N ILE A 101 -0.11 -2.75 9.06
CA ILE A 101 -0.39 -1.46 8.42
C ILE A 101 -0.95 -0.48 9.46
N LYS A 102 -1.85 -0.95 10.34
CA LYS A 102 -2.40 -0.13 11.42
C LYS A 102 -1.31 0.39 12.35
N VAL A 103 -0.52 -0.52 12.91
CA VAL A 103 0.55 -0.16 13.85
C VAL A 103 1.58 0.76 13.21
N ALA A 104 2.00 0.45 11.98
CA ALA A 104 3.01 1.23 11.26
C ALA A 104 2.54 2.67 10.98
N ASN A 105 1.31 2.86 10.53
CA ASN A 105 0.81 4.20 10.24
C ASN A 105 0.48 4.99 11.52
N GLU A 106 -0.04 4.35 12.57
CA GLU A 106 -0.25 4.98 13.87
C GLU A 106 1.07 5.47 14.50
N ALA A 107 2.17 4.73 14.30
CA ALA A 107 3.51 5.17 14.71
C ALA A 107 3.98 6.45 13.99
N LYS A 108 3.47 6.74 12.79
CA LYS A 108 3.71 8.00 12.04
C LYS A 108 2.56 9.02 12.23
N GLY A 109 1.75 8.83 13.28
CA GLY A 109 0.69 9.75 13.69
C GLY A 109 -0.55 9.74 12.79
N TRP A 110 -0.73 8.76 11.91
CA TRP A 110 -2.00 8.58 11.20
C TRP A 110 -3.04 7.96 12.13
N GLN A 111 -4.30 8.39 12.01
CA GLN A 111 -5.40 7.88 12.84
C GLN A 111 -6.19 6.83 12.07
N PHE A 112 -6.16 5.58 12.51
CA PHE A 112 -7.01 4.54 11.93
C PHE A 112 -8.49 4.90 12.15
N LYS A 113 -9.27 4.85 11.07
CA LYS A 113 -10.70 5.16 11.10
C LYS A 113 -11.54 3.89 11.10
N GLU A 114 -11.42 3.10 10.05
CA GLU A 114 -12.25 1.91 9.84
C GLU A 114 -11.69 1.02 8.71
N VAL A 115 -12.19 -0.21 8.62
CA VAL A 115 -12.15 -0.98 7.37
C VAL A 115 -13.47 -0.74 6.64
N ALA A 116 -13.47 0.19 5.69
CA ALA A 116 -14.64 0.52 4.90
C ALA A 116 -14.94 -0.62 3.90
N THR A 117 -16.23 -0.85 3.64
CA THR A 117 -16.69 -1.74 2.56
C THR A 117 -17.38 -0.90 1.50
N PHE A 118 -17.03 -1.13 0.25
CA PHE A 118 -17.56 -0.43 -0.92
C PHE A 118 -18.39 -1.38 -1.80
N GLU A 119 -18.95 -0.82 -2.87
CA GLU A 119 -19.71 -1.59 -3.86
C GLU A 119 -18.94 -2.82 -4.36
N LYS A 120 -19.67 -3.92 -4.60
CA LYS A 120 -19.14 -5.24 -5.02
C LYS A 120 -18.24 -5.97 -4.01
N GLY A 121 -18.16 -5.48 -2.77
CA GLY A 121 -17.43 -6.16 -1.69
C GLY A 121 -15.96 -5.76 -1.56
N ASP A 122 -15.50 -4.78 -2.34
CA ASP A 122 -14.18 -4.16 -2.19
C ASP A 122 -14.05 -3.55 -0.79
N LYS A 123 -12.87 -3.60 -0.19
CA LYS A 123 -12.61 -3.05 1.14
C LYS A 123 -11.43 -2.10 1.13
N ALA A 124 -11.35 -1.21 2.13
CA ALA A 124 -10.12 -0.49 2.42
C ALA A 124 -9.93 -0.24 3.92
N ALA A 125 -8.72 -0.44 4.42
CA ALA A 125 -8.32 0.17 5.69
C ALA A 125 -8.07 1.66 5.47
N VAL A 126 -8.82 2.51 6.17
CA VAL A 126 -8.79 3.96 6.02
C VAL A 126 -8.13 4.61 7.22
N PHE A 127 -7.20 5.51 6.95
CA PHE A 127 -6.53 6.35 7.94
C PHE A 127 -6.71 7.81 7.61
N MET A 128 -6.91 8.64 8.63
CA MET A 128 -7.02 10.09 8.49
C MET A 128 -5.80 10.78 9.08
N ALA A 129 -5.45 11.94 8.51
CA ALA A 129 -4.56 12.86 9.19
C ALA A 129 -5.18 13.29 10.54
N PRO A 130 -4.35 13.57 11.58
CA PRO A 130 -4.80 14.06 12.87
C PRO A 130 -5.83 15.19 12.74
N ASN A 131 -6.99 15.01 13.37
CA ASN A 131 -8.04 16.02 13.42
C ASN A 131 -8.77 16.01 14.77
N ASP A 132 -9.34 17.15 15.14
CA ASP A 132 -10.11 17.36 16.37
C ASP A 132 -11.64 17.27 16.14
N GLY A 133 -12.07 16.77 14.98
CA GLY A 133 -13.47 16.77 14.54
C GLY A 133 -13.90 18.03 13.78
N ASN A 134 -13.14 19.14 13.87
CA ASN A 134 -13.40 20.37 13.13
C ASN A 134 -12.33 20.69 12.09
N LYS A 135 -11.05 20.47 12.41
CA LYS A 135 -9.91 20.76 11.54
C LYS A 135 -8.77 19.78 11.74
N TYR A 136 -7.86 19.75 10.76
CA TYR A 136 -6.59 19.04 10.93
C TYR A 136 -5.74 19.72 12.00
N THR A 137 -5.13 18.92 12.87
CA THR A 137 -4.34 19.40 14.01
C THR A 137 -2.84 19.45 13.73
N ASP A 138 -2.41 19.02 12.55
CA ASP A 138 -1.04 19.15 12.08
C ASP A 138 -0.93 19.73 10.66
N LYS A 139 0.32 20.00 10.28
CA LYS A 139 0.67 20.63 9.01
C LYS A 139 0.84 19.65 7.86
N ARG A 140 0.69 18.34 8.08
CA ARG A 140 0.98 17.36 7.02
C ARG A 140 0.12 17.66 5.79
N PHE A 141 0.71 17.49 4.61
CA PHE A 141 0.03 17.71 3.34
C PHE A 141 -1.01 16.63 3.03
N GLY A 142 -0.76 15.40 3.49
CA GLY A 142 -1.70 14.29 3.38
C GLY A 142 -2.96 14.49 4.22
N SER A 143 -4.11 14.11 3.68
CA SER A 143 -5.40 14.12 4.38
C SER A 143 -5.83 12.72 4.78
N GLN A 144 -5.54 11.71 3.95
CA GLN A 144 -6.00 10.34 4.12
C GLN A 144 -5.04 9.35 3.48
N LEU A 145 -4.96 8.16 4.08
CA LEU A 145 -4.40 6.96 3.45
C LEU A 145 -5.52 5.93 3.29
N SER A 146 -5.45 5.13 2.24
CA SER A 146 -6.33 3.99 2.06
C SER A 146 -5.59 2.81 1.46
N TYR A 147 -5.75 1.65 2.09
CA TYR A 147 -5.18 0.38 1.66
C TYR A 147 -6.32 -0.45 1.12
N PHE A 148 -6.54 -0.41 -0.19
CA PHE A 148 -7.63 -1.10 -0.86
C PHE A 148 -7.28 -2.56 -1.11
N PHE A 149 -8.22 -3.45 -0.82
CA PHE A 149 -8.09 -4.88 -1.05
C PHE A 149 -9.44 -5.49 -1.42
N ILE A 150 -9.40 -6.54 -2.24
CA ILE A 150 -10.60 -7.25 -2.70
C ILE A 150 -10.49 -8.70 -2.23
N PRO A 151 -11.39 -9.18 -1.34
CA PRO A 151 -11.38 -10.55 -0.89
C PRO A 151 -11.37 -11.54 -2.06
N GLY A 152 -10.39 -12.45 -2.07
CA GLY A 152 -10.22 -13.45 -3.13
C GLY A 152 -9.56 -12.93 -4.43
N LYS A 153 -9.23 -11.65 -4.52
CA LYS A 153 -8.58 -11.03 -5.68
C LYS A 153 -7.41 -10.12 -5.27
N LYS A 154 -6.44 -10.72 -4.60
CA LYS A 154 -5.33 -10.00 -3.95
C LYS A 154 -4.52 -9.12 -4.92
N GLU A 155 -4.34 -9.55 -6.16
CA GLU A 155 -3.63 -8.80 -7.21
C GLU A 155 -4.31 -7.49 -7.64
N GLU A 156 -5.60 -7.31 -7.36
CA GLU A 156 -6.33 -6.07 -7.65
C GLU A 156 -6.16 -5.01 -6.54
N SER A 157 -5.47 -5.35 -5.44
CA SER A 157 -5.24 -4.47 -4.29
C SER A 157 -4.24 -3.34 -4.61
N PHE A 158 -4.37 -2.20 -3.94
CA PHE A 158 -3.50 -1.02 -4.13
C PHE A 158 -3.55 -0.09 -2.92
N MET A 159 -2.59 0.82 -2.84
CA MET A 159 -2.54 1.86 -1.81
C MET A 159 -2.89 3.21 -2.42
N ALA A 160 -3.51 4.10 -1.65
CA ALA A 160 -3.80 5.45 -2.08
C ALA A 160 -3.47 6.45 -0.98
N PHE A 161 -2.76 7.50 -1.37
CA PHE A 161 -2.52 8.69 -0.57
C PHE A 161 -3.37 9.83 -1.14
N PHE A 162 -4.10 10.51 -0.28
CA PHE A 162 -4.91 11.67 -0.64
C PHE A 162 -4.31 12.89 0.04
N SER A 163 -4.22 14.00 -0.69
CA SER A 163 -3.80 15.26 -0.12
C SER A 163 -4.95 16.09 0.43
N LYS A 164 -4.62 17.11 1.22
CA LYS A 164 -5.46 18.29 1.41
C LYS A 164 -5.56 19.07 0.09
N THR A 165 -6.33 20.17 0.04
CA THR A 165 -6.36 21.05 -1.14
C THR A 165 -4.93 21.45 -1.51
N PHE A 166 -4.56 21.22 -2.76
CA PHE A 166 -3.22 21.45 -3.32
C PHE A 166 -3.19 22.71 -4.20
N SER A 167 -4.25 22.96 -4.97
CA SER A 167 -4.30 24.08 -5.93
C SER A 167 -5.74 24.52 -6.19
N GLU A 168 -5.94 25.77 -6.59
CA GLU A 168 -7.25 26.28 -7.05
C GLU A 168 -7.61 25.80 -8.45
N LYS A 169 -6.61 25.59 -9.32
CA LYS A 169 -6.74 25.03 -10.66
C LYS A 169 -6.33 23.56 -10.68
N ASP A 170 -6.74 22.82 -11.70
CA ASP A 170 -6.35 21.42 -11.89
C ASP A 170 -4.82 21.33 -12.04
N PRO A 171 -4.10 20.78 -11.04
CA PRO A 171 -2.65 20.84 -11.03
C PRO A 171 -2.03 19.96 -12.11
N VAL A 172 -2.57 18.76 -12.33
CA VAL A 172 -2.03 17.84 -13.33
C VAL A 172 -2.30 18.32 -14.74
N ALA A 173 -3.51 18.83 -15.02
CA ALA A 173 -3.80 19.40 -16.33
C ALA A 173 -2.93 20.63 -16.61
N ALA A 174 -2.80 21.54 -15.65
CA ALA A 174 -1.95 22.73 -15.80
C ALA A 174 -0.49 22.37 -16.07
N ALA A 175 0.07 21.40 -15.34
CA ALA A 175 1.43 20.93 -15.55
C ALA A 175 1.64 20.31 -16.94
N VAL A 176 0.68 19.53 -17.45
CA VAL A 176 0.72 18.96 -18.80
C VAL A 176 0.58 20.04 -19.88
N ASP A 177 -0.17 21.10 -19.59
CA ASP A 177 -0.38 22.25 -20.49
C ASP A 177 0.78 23.27 -20.45
N GLY A 178 1.88 22.96 -19.73
CA GLY A 178 3.12 23.74 -19.77
C GLY A 178 3.39 24.62 -18.55
N ASP A 179 2.60 24.51 -17.48
CA ASP A 179 2.89 25.18 -16.21
C ASP A 179 4.10 24.54 -15.51
N ALA A 180 5.25 25.20 -15.61
CA ALA A 180 6.53 24.70 -15.07
C ALA A 180 6.55 24.61 -13.54
N GLU A 181 5.94 25.56 -12.83
CA GLU A 181 5.89 25.57 -11.36
C GLU A 181 5.02 24.42 -10.84
N MET A 182 3.88 24.21 -11.50
CA MET A 182 3.00 23.10 -11.16
C MET A 182 3.65 21.76 -11.45
N LYS A 183 4.36 21.64 -12.60
CA LYS A 183 5.14 20.45 -12.93
C LYS A 183 6.19 20.17 -11.85
N GLU A 184 7.03 21.13 -11.52
CA GLU A 184 8.07 20.98 -10.50
C GLU A 184 7.49 20.58 -9.14
N SER A 185 6.35 21.16 -8.77
CA SER A 185 5.65 20.82 -7.52
C SER A 185 5.17 19.35 -7.49
N LEU A 186 4.60 18.86 -8.59
CA LEU A 186 4.14 17.46 -8.70
C LEU A 186 5.31 16.46 -8.70
N GLU A 187 6.39 16.77 -9.43
CA GLU A 187 7.61 15.95 -9.46
C GLU A 187 8.29 15.93 -8.08
N SER A 188 8.27 17.06 -7.36
CA SER A 188 8.77 17.17 -5.99
C SER A 188 7.98 16.32 -5.02
N VAL A 189 6.64 16.30 -5.12
CA VAL A 189 5.80 15.42 -4.28
C VAL A 189 6.18 13.95 -4.48
N LEU A 190 6.27 13.48 -5.74
CA LEU A 190 6.67 12.10 -6.03
C LEU A 190 8.05 11.76 -5.45
N THR A 191 9.02 12.66 -5.65
CA THR A 191 10.38 12.50 -5.15
C THR A 191 10.43 12.45 -3.62
N LEU A 192 9.70 13.33 -2.93
CA LEU A 192 9.67 13.38 -1.47
C LEU A 192 9.10 12.10 -0.85
N TYR A 193 8.20 11.41 -1.54
CA TYR A 193 7.67 10.11 -1.13
C TYR A 193 8.46 8.91 -1.67
N GLY A 194 9.61 9.14 -2.31
CA GLY A 194 10.54 8.10 -2.74
C GLY A 194 10.31 7.55 -4.15
N PHE A 195 9.45 8.17 -4.96
CA PHE A 195 9.16 7.78 -6.34
C PHE A 195 9.95 8.64 -7.33
N SER A 196 11.28 8.58 -7.23
CA SER A 196 12.20 9.46 -7.95
C SER A 196 12.65 8.97 -9.33
N ASP A 197 12.40 7.70 -9.66
CA ASP A 197 12.80 7.13 -10.93
C ASP A 197 11.70 7.30 -11.99
N ASN A 198 12.08 7.54 -13.25
CA ASN A 198 11.15 7.65 -14.40
C ASN A 198 9.97 8.61 -14.18
N ILE A 199 10.24 9.76 -13.56
CA ILE A 199 9.23 10.79 -13.35
C ILE A 199 8.80 11.39 -14.70
N GLY A 200 7.49 11.52 -14.91
CA GLY A 200 6.94 12.19 -16.08
C GLY A 200 5.42 12.20 -16.11
N SER A 201 4.84 12.76 -17.18
CA SER A 201 3.39 12.79 -17.40
C SER A 201 2.96 11.83 -18.50
N THR A 202 1.80 11.20 -18.34
CA THR A 202 1.14 10.39 -19.37
C THR A 202 -0.38 10.55 -19.28
N LYS A 203 -1.17 9.75 -20.01
CA LYS A 203 -2.62 9.75 -19.96
C LYS A 203 -3.13 8.35 -19.62
N LEU A 204 -4.21 8.30 -18.83
CA LEU A 204 -5.05 7.11 -18.70
C LEU A 204 -5.73 6.79 -20.05
N ASP A 205 -6.27 5.59 -20.18
CA ASP A 205 -7.03 5.17 -21.37
C ASP A 205 -8.21 6.08 -21.69
N ASN A 206 -8.84 6.63 -20.65
CA ASN A 206 -9.92 7.62 -20.77
C ASN A 206 -9.41 9.04 -21.12
N GLY A 207 -8.12 9.20 -21.40
CA GLY A 207 -7.48 10.45 -21.77
C GLY A 207 -7.11 11.36 -20.61
N LYS A 208 -7.47 11.03 -19.36
CA LYS A 208 -7.16 11.86 -18.18
C LYS A 208 -5.64 11.94 -17.97
N PRO A 209 -5.05 13.14 -17.89
CA PRO A 209 -3.62 13.28 -17.65
C PRO A 209 -3.25 12.84 -16.22
N VAL A 210 -2.08 12.24 -16.09
CA VAL A 210 -1.49 11.78 -14.82
C VAL A 210 0.00 12.05 -14.81
N PHE A 211 0.57 12.19 -13.61
CA PHE A 211 2.01 12.08 -13.39
C PHE A 211 2.34 10.70 -12.85
N VAL A 212 3.51 10.19 -13.20
CA VAL A 212 4.03 8.91 -12.76
C VAL A 212 5.41 9.09 -12.17
N GLY A 213 5.74 8.24 -11.20
CA GLY A 213 7.08 8.07 -10.65
C GLY A 213 7.24 6.65 -10.14
N VAL A 214 8.45 6.15 -10.13
CA VAL A 214 8.78 4.76 -9.74
C VAL A 214 9.78 4.79 -8.59
N ASN A 215 9.62 3.84 -7.69
CA ASN A 215 10.61 3.49 -6.70
C ASN A 215 11.19 2.13 -7.08
N THR A 216 12.42 2.09 -7.59
CA THR A 216 12.99 0.86 -8.17
C THR A 216 13.85 0.03 -7.21
N LYS A 217 14.20 0.57 -6.03
CA LYS A 217 15.29 0.01 -5.20
C LYS A 217 14.93 -0.21 -3.74
N GLN A 218 13.84 0.37 -3.25
CA GLN A 218 13.53 0.35 -1.83
C GLN A 218 12.97 -0.99 -1.36
N PHE A 219 12.22 -1.70 -2.21
CA PHE A 219 11.42 -2.85 -1.80
C PHE A 219 11.96 -4.17 -2.39
N PRO A 220 12.11 -5.23 -1.58
CA PRO A 220 12.68 -6.51 -2.03
C PRO A 220 11.78 -7.26 -3.02
N GLU A 221 10.46 -7.05 -2.97
CA GLU A 221 9.50 -7.68 -3.88
C GLU A 221 9.49 -7.07 -5.30
N GLY A 222 10.13 -5.90 -5.48
CA GLY A 222 10.25 -5.24 -6.77
C GLY A 222 9.84 -3.77 -6.76
N PRO A 223 9.82 -3.15 -7.95
CA PRO A 223 9.56 -1.72 -8.08
C PRO A 223 8.08 -1.38 -7.85
N TYR A 224 7.83 -0.32 -7.09
CA TYR A 224 6.49 0.25 -6.92
C TYR A 224 6.35 1.50 -7.79
N GLN A 225 5.18 1.66 -8.39
CA GLN A 225 4.84 2.86 -9.13
C GLN A 225 3.81 3.69 -8.37
N ALA A 226 4.01 5.01 -8.38
CA ALA A 226 3.04 6.02 -8.01
C ALA A 226 2.38 6.61 -9.27
N VAL A 227 1.05 6.66 -9.28
CA VAL A 227 0.22 7.36 -10.28
C VAL A 227 -0.48 8.52 -9.58
N LEU A 228 -0.08 9.74 -9.91
CA LEU A 228 -0.59 10.98 -9.35
C LEU A 228 -1.61 11.59 -10.30
N PHE A 229 -2.81 11.85 -9.81
CA PHE A 229 -3.87 12.54 -10.57
C PHE A 229 -4.60 13.57 -9.73
N SER A 230 -5.19 14.56 -10.39
CA SER A 230 -6.02 15.58 -9.74
C SER A 230 -7.39 15.01 -9.34
N ASN A 231 -7.86 15.44 -8.17
CA ASN A 231 -9.23 15.23 -7.71
C ASN A 231 -9.88 16.57 -7.32
N LYS A 232 -11.07 16.86 -7.88
CA LYS A 232 -11.77 18.12 -7.69
C LYS A 232 -12.65 18.06 -6.44
N GLY A 233 -12.31 18.86 -5.43
CA GLY A 233 -13.12 19.05 -4.24
C GLY A 233 -13.94 20.35 -4.27
N LYS A 234 -14.61 20.65 -3.15
CA LYS A 234 -15.41 21.87 -2.99
C LYS A 234 -14.57 23.16 -2.95
N SER A 235 -13.35 23.07 -2.44
CA SER A 235 -12.47 24.22 -2.15
C SER A 235 -11.27 24.31 -3.08
N GLY A 236 -11.26 23.56 -4.19
CA GLY A 236 -10.14 23.46 -5.12
C GLY A 236 -9.82 22.01 -5.47
N TYR A 237 -8.61 21.78 -5.95
CA TYR A 237 -8.11 20.49 -6.37
C TYR A 237 -7.16 19.93 -5.32
N SER A 238 -7.39 18.68 -4.94
CA SER A 238 -6.41 17.84 -4.26
C SER A 238 -5.69 16.97 -5.28
N ILE A 239 -4.61 16.32 -4.86
CA ILE A 239 -3.99 15.24 -5.63
C ILE A 239 -4.21 13.92 -4.91
N VAL A 240 -4.30 12.86 -5.70
CA VAL A 240 -4.37 11.50 -5.23
C VAL A 240 -3.21 10.75 -5.87
N ILE A 241 -2.44 10.05 -5.04
CA ILE A 241 -1.36 9.18 -5.48
C ILE A 241 -1.78 7.75 -5.23
N MET A 242 -2.03 7.00 -6.29
CA MET A 242 -2.20 5.56 -6.18
C MET A 242 -0.87 4.84 -6.35
N ILE A 243 -0.61 3.86 -5.49
CA ILE A 243 0.66 3.14 -5.42
C ILE A 243 0.40 1.65 -5.58
N LYS A 244 1.10 1.01 -6.52
CA LYS A 244 1.02 -0.42 -6.80
C LYS A 244 2.38 -0.99 -7.18
N LEU A 245 2.63 -2.26 -6.83
CA LEU A 245 3.75 -3.05 -7.32
C LEU A 245 3.61 -3.22 -8.84
N ILE A 246 4.73 -3.10 -9.57
CA ILE A 246 4.76 -3.37 -11.01
C ILE A 246 4.88 -4.88 -11.23
N GLU A 247 3.88 -5.48 -11.89
CA GLU A 247 3.88 -6.90 -12.30
C GLU A 247 4.95 -7.12 -13.39
N SER A 248 5.86 -8.07 -13.19
CA SER A 248 7.16 -8.19 -13.87
C SER A 248 7.13 -8.82 -15.28
N ASP A 249 6.19 -8.43 -16.15
CA ASP A 249 6.13 -8.95 -17.53
C ASP A 249 6.76 -7.99 -18.57
N GLN A 250 7.39 -6.89 -18.15
CA GLN A 250 7.92 -5.87 -19.07
C GLN A 250 9.38 -5.53 -18.75
N GLN A 251 10.27 -5.91 -19.68
CA GLN A 251 11.68 -5.54 -19.69
C GLN A 251 11.82 -4.01 -19.82
N SER A 252 12.66 -3.44 -18.95
CA SER A 252 13.12 -2.05 -18.91
C SER A 252 12.22 -1.04 -18.19
N ALA A 253 12.84 -0.31 -17.25
CA ALA A 253 12.26 0.80 -16.50
C ALA A 253 11.86 1.99 -17.42
N GLN A 254 12.27 1.99 -18.69
CA GLN A 254 11.90 2.97 -19.70
C GLN A 254 10.60 2.63 -20.44
N SER A 255 10.12 1.39 -20.36
CA SER A 255 8.87 0.93 -21.00
C SER A 255 7.86 0.44 -19.96
N VAL A 256 7.76 1.14 -18.83
CA VAL A 256 6.64 0.99 -17.88
C VAL A 256 5.37 1.53 -18.55
N THR A 257 4.91 0.81 -19.57
CA THR A 257 3.56 0.91 -20.07
C THR A 257 2.73 0.26 -18.99
N LEU A 258 2.28 1.06 -18.03
CA LEU A 258 1.15 0.71 -17.20
C LEU A 258 0.12 0.01 -18.09
N ASN A 259 -0.31 -1.19 -17.70
CA ASN A 259 -1.57 -1.68 -18.22
C ASN A 259 -2.68 -0.87 -17.50
N LEU A 260 -2.80 0.42 -17.81
CA LEU A 260 -3.81 1.34 -17.27
C LEU A 260 -5.21 0.75 -17.50
N ASN A 261 -5.37 -0.01 -18.58
CA ASN A 261 -6.56 -0.76 -18.97
C ASN A 261 -7.02 -1.79 -17.92
N LYS A 262 -6.11 -2.24 -17.03
CA LYS A 262 -6.44 -3.17 -15.93
C LYS A 262 -6.71 -2.47 -14.61
N ILE A 263 -6.52 -1.16 -14.51
CA ILE A 263 -6.69 -0.45 -13.25
C ILE A 263 -8.09 0.15 -13.15
N SER A 264 -9.10 -0.73 -13.18
CA SER A 264 -10.50 -0.36 -12.87
C SER A 264 -10.62 0.39 -11.54
N SER A 265 -9.68 0.14 -10.63
CA SER A 265 -9.50 0.84 -9.36
C SER A 265 -9.20 2.34 -9.48
N LEU A 266 -8.46 2.79 -10.50
CA LEU A 266 -8.22 4.23 -10.75
C LEU A 266 -9.50 4.94 -11.15
N GLU A 267 -10.28 4.32 -12.05
CA GLU A 267 -11.55 4.87 -12.47
C GLU A 267 -12.53 4.95 -11.29
N LYS A 268 -12.57 3.92 -10.43
CA LYS A 268 -13.33 3.94 -9.18
C LYS A 268 -12.88 5.06 -8.25
N LEU A 269 -11.57 5.30 -8.12
CA LEU A 269 -11.02 6.39 -7.30
C LEU A 269 -11.30 7.77 -7.89
N SER A 270 -11.23 7.93 -9.21
CA SER A 270 -11.45 9.21 -9.87
C SER A 270 -12.91 9.64 -9.90
N ASN A 271 -13.83 8.68 -9.73
CA ASN A 271 -15.28 8.90 -9.76
C ASN A 271 -15.90 9.06 -8.35
N ARG A 272 -15.09 9.07 -7.29
CA ARG A 272 -15.50 9.26 -5.88
C ARG A 272 -15.09 10.62 -5.36
#